data_AF-C4A084-F1
#
_entry.id   AF-C4A084-F1
#
_cell.length_a   1.000
_cell.length_b   1.000
_cell.length_c   1.000
_cell.angle_alpha   90.00
_cell.angle_beta   90.00
_cell.angle_gamma   90.00
#
_symmetry.space_group_name_H-M   'P 1'
#
loop_
_entity.id
_entity.type
_entity.pdbx_description
1 polymer ?
#
loop_
_entity_poly.entity_id
_entity_poly.type
_entity_poly.pdbx_seq_one_letter_code
_entity_poly.pdbx_strand_id
1 'polypeptide(L)'
;CRCHHSLPILPFQRFTGQFCECDSLSCDRYKGQICGGHGVCQCGDCVCEEGWAGAACECTTSVDNCISSNGLICNNGGDCQCGVCRCDPFSY
;
A
#
# COMPACT_ATOMS: atom_id res chain seq x y z
N CYS A 1 16.78 7.74 -26.66
CA CYS A 1 16.21 6.38 -26.55
C CYS A 1 14.77 6.50 -26.06
N ARG A 2 13.83 5.71 -26.59
CA ARG A 2 12.47 5.61 -26.05
C ARG A 2 12.21 4.15 -25.70
N CYS A 3 11.47 3.90 -24.63
CA CYS A 3 11.13 2.54 -24.25
C CYS A 3 10.07 1.99 -25.21
N HIS A 4 10.31 0.81 -25.75
CA HIS A 4 9.40 0.11 -26.66
C HIS A 4 8.88 -1.14 -25.96
N HIS A 5 7.56 -1.34 -25.99
CA HIS A 5 6.95 -2.56 -25.46
C HIS A 5 7.14 -3.67 -26.49
N SER A 6 7.70 -4.80 -26.06
CA SER A 6 7.88 -6.00 -26.90
C SER A 6 6.65 -6.90 -26.93
N LEU A 7 5.60 -6.61 -26.14
CA LEU A 7 4.40 -7.46 -26.00
C LEU A 7 3.09 -6.66 -26.14
N PRO A 8 2.21 -7.02 -27.10
CA PRO A 8 0.95 -6.31 -27.37
C PRO A 8 -0.21 -6.65 -26.41
N ILE A 9 0.05 -7.35 -25.29
CA ILE A 9 -0.98 -7.97 -24.44
C ILE A 9 -1.22 -7.27 -23.10
N LEU A 10 -0.37 -6.33 -22.69
CA LEU A 10 -0.51 -5.64 -21.40
C LEU A 10 -0.54 -4.11 -21.62
N PRO A 11 -1.73 -3.50 -21.81
CA PRO A 11 -1.87 -2.05 -21.94
C PRO A 11 -1.46 -1.26 -20.68
N PHE A 12 -1.17 -1.96 -19.57
CA PHE A 12 -0.79 -1.38 -18.28
C PHE A 12 0.71 -1.48 -17.94
N GLN A 13 1.50 -2.23 -18.73
CA GLN A 13 2.94 -2.36 -18.48
C GLN A 13 3.66 -1.18 -19.12
N ARG A 14 4.21 -0.28 -18.31
CA ARG A 14 5.01 0.86 -18.77
C ARG A 14 6.45 0.67 -18.32
N PHE A 15 7.35 0.74 -19.29
CA PHE A 15 8.77 0.74 -19.00
C PHE A 15 9.29 2.18 -18.89
N THR A 16 9.93 2.48 -17.77
CA THR A 16 10.53 3.80 -17.47
C THR A 16 12.03 3.63 -17.12
N GLY A 17 12.75 4.74 -16.93
CA GLY A 17 14.20 4.74 -16.67
C GLY A 17 15.04 5.04 -17.92
N GLN A 18 16.31 5.37 -17.71
CA GLN A 18 17.24 5.75 -18.80
C GLN A 18 17.53 4.56 -19.72
N PHE A 19 17.51 3.35 -19.16
CA PHE A 19 17.78 2.09 -19.84
C PHE A 19 16.52 1.21 -19.95
N CYS A 20 15.34 1.77 -19.66
CA CYS A 20 14.06 1.05 -19.62
C CYS A 20 14.05 -0.12 -18.62
N GLU A 21 14.79 0.05 -17.52
CA GLU A 21 15.01 -0.92 -16.46
C GLU A 21 13.82 -1.02 -15.48
N CYS A 22 12.95 -0.03 -15.46
CA CYS A 22 11.82 0.05 -14.52
C CYS A 22 10.53 -0.44 -15.17
N ASP A 23 9.83 -1.35 -14.51
CA ASP A 23 8.52 -1.84 -14.93
C ASP A 23 7.43 -1.36 -13.93
N SER A 24 6.33 -0.80 -14.45
CA SER A 24 5.21 -0.34 -13.63
C SER A 24 4.27 -1.45 -13.13
N LEU A 25 4.55 -2.72 -13.41
CA LEU A 25 3.79 -3.89 -12.96
C LEU A 25 4.56 -4.81 -12.01
N SER A 26 5.85 -4.56 -11.78
CA SER A 26 6.71 -5.40 -10.96
C SER A 26 6.69 -5.08 -9.46
N CYS A 27 5.81 -4.16 -9.01
CA CYS A 27 5.67 -3.85 -7.59
C CYS A 27 4.88 -4.92 -6.82
N ASP A 28 5.02 -4.87 -5.50
CA ASP A 28 4.31 -5.78 -4.60
C ASP A 28 2.79 -5.65 -4.70
N ARG A 29 2.13 -6.78 -4.45
CA ARG A 29 0.67 -6.90 -4.51
C ARG A 29 0.11 -7.21 -3.14
N TYR A 30 -0.94 -6.51 -2.78
CA TYR A 30 -1.76 -6.82 -1.62
C TYR A 30 -3.19 -7.13 -2.08
N LYS A 31 -3.72 -8.27 -1.61
CA LYS A 31 -5.05 -8.79 -2.02
C LYS A 31 -5.26 -8.84 -3.55
N GLY A 32 -4.19 -9.11 -4.30
CA GLY A 32 -4.20 -9.21 -5.77
C GLY A 32 -4.03 -7.88 -6.52
N GLN A 33 -4.05 -6.74 -5.83
CA GLN A 33 -3.87 -5.41 -6.41
C GLN A 33 -2.43 -4.93 -6.23
N ILE A 34 -1.86 -4.34 -7.29
CA ILE A 34 -0.53 -3.71 -7.25
C ILE A 34 -0.59 -2.51 -6.31
N CYS A 35 0.36 -2.42 -5.37
CA CYS A 35 0.37 -1.41 -4.32
C CYS A 35 -0.97 -1.34 -3.56
N GLY A 36 -1.62 -2.50 -3.37
CA GLY A 36 -2.87 -2.61 -2.63
C GLY A 36 -4.04 -1.83 -3.22
N GLY A 37 -3.89 -1.27 -4.43
CA GLY A 37 -4.84 -0.32 -5.00
C GLY A 37 -4.77 1.08 -4.40
N HIS A 38 -3.80 1.36 -3.52
CA HIS A 38 -3.65 2.59 -2.74
C HIS A 38 -2.30 3.27 -2.98
N GLY A 39 -1.76 3.10 -4.18
CA GLY A 39 -0.46 3.64 -4.54
C GLY A 39 -0.15 3.46 -6.02
N VAL A 40 0.91 4.14 -6.44
CA VAL A 40 1.43 4.08 -7.80
C VAL A 40 2.73 3.31 -7.79
N CYS A 41 2.84 2.30 -8.66
CA CYS A 41 4.06 1.55 -8.85
C CYS A 41 5.09 2.38 -9.62
N GLN A 42 6.23 2.65 -8.99
CA GLN A 42 7.35 3.38 -9.56
C GLN A 42 8.62 2.52 -9.49
N CYS A 43 8.97 1.88 -10.60
CA CYS A 43 10.21 1.10 -10.73
C CYS A 43 10.37 -0.05 -9.73
N GLY A 44 9.28 -0.76 -9.40
CA GLY A 44 9.30 -1.85 -8.43
C GLY A 44 8.99 -1.41 -7.00
N ASP A 45 8.99 -0.11 -6.71
CA ASP A 45 8.58 0.44 -5.43
C ASP A 45 7.16 1.01 -5.48
N CYS A 46 6.37 0.75 -4.45
CA CYS A 46 5.05 1.36 -4.31
C CYS A 46 5.14 2.73 -3.65
N VAL A 47 4.73 3.77 -4.40
CA VAL A 47 4.52 5.11 -3.86
C VAL A 47 3.09 5.18 -3.36
N CYS A 48 2.92 5.07 -2.04
CA CYS A 48 1.61 5.05 -1.42
C CYS A 48 0.92 6.42 -1.44
N GLU A 49 -0.41 6.39 -1.57
CA GLU A 49 -1.25 7.57 -1.41
C GLU A 49 -1.25 8.05 0.05
N GLU A 50 -1.63 9.31 0.27
CA GLU A 50 -1.79 9.85 1.62
C GLU A 50 -2.79 8.98 2.40
N GLY A 51 -2.42 8.62 3.64
CA GLY A 51 -3.25 7.71 4.45
C GLY A 51 -2.88 6.23 4.32
N TRP A 52 -1.86 5.88 3.53
CA TRP A 52 -1.40 4.49 3.31
C TRP A 52 0.11 4.34 3.49
N ALA A 53 0.51 3.15 3.92
CA ALA A 53 1.89 2.75 4.20
C ALA A 53 2.06 1.24 3.98
N GLY A 54 3.31 0.78 4.06
CA GLY A 54 3.67 -0.63 3.80
C GLY A 54 4.30 -0.80 2.41
N ALA A 55 4.91 -1.96 2.18
CA ALA A 55 5.63 -2.24 0.93
C ALA A 55 4.69 -2.31 -0.29
N ALA A 56 3.46 -2.74 -0.06
CA ALA A 56 2.40 -2.81 -1.05
C ALA A 56 1.26 -1.84 -0.72
N CYS A 57 1.52 -0.77 0.05
CA CYS A 57 0.49 0.18 0.52
C CYS A 57 -0.72 -0.51 1.16
N GLU A 58 -0.47 -1.59 1.88
CA GLU A 58 -1.48 -2.45 2.49
C GLU A 58 -2.02 -1.93 3.82
N CYS A 59 -1.32 -0.97 4.43
CA CYS A 59 -1.56 -0.50 5.78
C CYS A 59 -2.13 0.91 5.75
N THR A 60 -3.36 1.10 6.21
CA THR A 60 -3.88 2.46 6.39
C THR A 60 -3.26 3.11 7.62
N THR A 61 -2.85 4.38 7.49
CA THR A 61 -2.40 5.21 8.60
C THR A 61 -3.54 5.94 9.30
N SER A 62 -4.76 5.85 8.77
CA SER A 62 -5.95 6.35 9.45
C SER A 62 -6.28 5.50 10.68
N VAL A 63 -6.68 6.19 11.75
CA VAL A 63 -7.18 5.60 13.00
C VAL A 63 -8.69 5.59 13.07
N ASP A 64 -9.40 6.08 12.04
CA ASP A 64 -10.86 6.25 12.07
C ASP A 64 -11.58 4.94 12.37
N ASN A 65 -11.11 3.84 11.78
CA ASN A 65 -11.65 2.49 12.00
C ASN A 65 -11.36 1.92 13.40
N CYS A 66 -10.45 2.54 14.15
CA CYS A 66 -10.05 2.13 15.49
C CYS A 66 -10.72 2.97 16.60
N ILE A 67 -11.44 4.03 16.25
CA ILE A 67 -12.15 4.87 17.22
C ILE A 67 -13.44 4.15 17.63
N SER A 68 -13.57 3.82 18.92
CA SER A 68 -14.79 3.25 19.50
C SER A 68 -15.88 4.31 19.69
N SER A 69 -17.10 3.87 19.99
CA SER A 69 -18.26 4.75 20.24
C SER A 69 -18.07 5.75 21.39
N ASN A 70 -17.12 5.49 22.29
CA ASN A 70 -16.71 6.39 23.37
C ASN A 70 -15.63 7.41 22.96
N GLY A 71 -15.22 7.44 21.69
CA GLY A 71 -14.17 8.33 21.17
C GLY A 71 -12.74 7.88 21.48
N LEU A 72 -12.54 6.72 22.14
CA LEU A 72 -11.22 6.20 22.45
C LEU A 72 -10.70 5.32 21.30
N ILE A 73 -9.42 5.47 20.97
CA ILE A 73 -8.72 4.56 20.05
C ILE A 73 -8.54 3.23 20.78
N CYS A 74 -9.09 2.15 20.21
CA CYS A 74 -9.00 0.79 20.74
C CYS A 74 -9.34 0.66 22.24
N ASN A 75 -10.30 1.48 22.72
CA ASN A 75 -10.68 1.56 24.14
C ASN A 75 -9.51 1.77 25.11
N ASN A 76 -8.39 2.34 24.66
CA ASN A 76 -7.16 2.51 25.45
C ASN A 76 -6.56 1.17 25.95
N GLY A 77 -6.94 0.05 25.34
CA GLY A 77 -6.47 -1.30 25.65
C GLY A 77 -5.56 -1.89 24.59
N GLY A 78 -4.93 -1.05 23.76
CA GLY A 78 -4.03 -1.48 22.70
C GLY A 78 -3.80 -0.40 21.65
N ASP A 79 -3.15 -0.81 20.56
CA ASP A 79 -2.70 0.09 19.50
C ASP A 79 -3.49 -0.12 18.21
N CYS A 80 -3.78 0.97 17.50
CA CYS A 80 -4.32 0.89 16.15
C CYS A 80 -3.19 0.65 15.14
N GLN A 81 -3.20 -0.51 14.49
CA GLN A 81 -2.21 -0.87 13.47
C GLN A 81 -2.94 -1.20 12.17
N CYS A 82 -2.64 -0.44 11.11
CA CYS A 82 -3.25 -0.62 9.78
C CYS A 82 -4.80 -0.57 9.80
N GLY A 83 -5.38 0.32 10.61
CA GLY A 83 -6.84 0.43 10.78
C GLY A 83 -7.47 -0.71 11.59
N VAL A 84 -6.67 -1.54 12.24
CA VAL A 84 -7.12 -2.65 13.09
C VAL A 84 -6.60 -2.48 14.50
N CYS A 85 -7.48 -2.59 15.49
CA CYS A 85 -7.07 -2.58 16.89
C CYS A 85 -6.33 -3.87 17.25
N ARG A 86 -5.06 -3.74 17.64
CA ARG A 86 -4.27 -4.79 18.22
C ARG A 86 -4.24 -4.58 19.74
N CYS A 87 -5.12 -5.32 20.44
CA CYS A 87 -5.22 -5.22 21.90
C CYS A 87 -3.94 -5.72 22.58
N ASP A 88 -3.51 -5.02 23.62
CA ASP A 88 -2.40 -5.44 24.46
C ASP A 88 -2.89 -6.55 25.41
N PRO A 89 -2.24 -7.72 25.46
CA PRO A 89 -2.66 -8.81 26.35
C PRO A 89 -2.54 -8.47 27.85
N PHE A 90 -1.90 -7.37 28.22
CA PHE A 90 -1.69 -6.93 29.61
C PHE A 90 -2.56 -5.74 30.04
N SER A 91 -3.46 -5.22 29.20
CA SER A 91 -4.41 -4.19 29.62
C SER A 91 -5.60 -4.82 30.38
N TYR A 92 -5.50 -4.92 31.71
CA TYR A 92 -6.59 -5.37 32.62
C TYR A 92 -6.87 -4.34 33.71
#